data_AF-A0AA85IX24-F1
#
_entry.id   AF-A0AA85IX24-F1
#
_cell.length_a   1.000
_cell.length_b   1.000
_cell.length_c   1.000
_cell.angle_alpha   90.00
_cell.angle_beta   90.00
_cell.angle_gamma   90.00
#
_symmetry.space_group_name_H-M   'P 1'
#
loop_
_entity.id
_entity.type
_entity.pdbx_description
1 polymer ?
#
loop_
_entity_poly.entity_id
_entity_poly.type
_entity_poly.pdbx_seq_one_letter_code
_entity_poly.pdbx_strand_id
1 'polypeptide(L)'
;MYKRYVDDTSIVCYDNSNFSCILQKFNNSHPLIKFTMELENDLKIPFLDVELTLRDDGTLRRCIHRKRMWNDGQLTHFYGSIPLSRKRALVSALTHCIRKICSSDCLKERELLFVKNILAQNCYLTRFVEKDMKPKPKREECDSAPKKTLYMNLNFMGGSAVDILKRRISCCLKWTSPEAKVMFSSHPILLNNAEDKLSHMISPVCMYQFTCSYGAKYIGRCMRVLSKRVTEHYPA
;
A
#
# COMPACT_ATOMS: atom_id res chain seq x y z
N MET A 1 31.18 -3.41 5.40
CA MET A 1 30.00 -4.31 5.45
C MET A 1 29.13 -4.07 4.22
N TYR A 2 28.52 -5.11 3.63
CA TYR A 2 27.57 -5.01 2.52
C TYR A 2 26.27 -5.72 2.87
N LYS A 3 25.11 -5.07 2.66
CA LYS A 3 23.77 -5.66 2.80
C LYS A 3 22.89 -5.19 1.65
N ARG A 4 22.02 -6.07 1.16
CA ARG A 4 21.09 -5.80 0.06
C ARG A 4 19.68 -6.25 0.42
N TYR A 5 18.70 -5.42 0.12
CA TYR A 5 17.28 -5.72 0.18
C TYR A 5 16.66 -5.38 -1.18
N VAL A 6 16.34 -6.40 -1.98
CA VAL A 6 15.87 -6.22 -3.37
C VAL A 6 16.87 -5.38 -4.18
N ASP A 7 16.49 -4.17 -4.56
CA ASP A 7 17.25 -3.18 -5.31
C ASP A 7 18.05 -2.22 -4.42
N ASP A 8 17.65 -2.06 -3.16
CA ASP A 8 18.32 -1.18 -2.21
C ASP A 8 19.55 -1.87 -1.58
N THR A 9 20.67 -1.15 -1.55
CA THR A 9 21.95 -1.64 -1.03
C THR A 9 22.49 -0.68 0.02
N SER A 10 22.94 -1.21 1.16
CA SER A 10 23.70 -0.46 2.17
C SER A 10 25.12 -0.97 2.27
N ILE A 11 26.07 -0.04 2.21
CA ILE A 11 27.51 -0.32 2.24
C ILE A 11 28.13 0.55 3.32
N VAL A 12 28.80 -0.09 4.26
CA VAL A 12 29.61 0.59 5.29
C VAL A 12 31.08 0.41 4.91
N CYS A 13 31.77 1.52 4.74
CA CYS A 13 33.16 1.62 4.34
C CYS A 13 34.02 2.20 5.46
N TYR A 14 35.34 2.04 5.38
CA TYR A 14 36.29 2.71 6.27
C TYR A 14 36.48 4.18 5.84
N ASP A 15 36.87 5.05 6.77
CA ASP A 15 36.95 6.52 6.58
C ASP A 15 37.71 6.98 5.32
N ASN A 16 38.74 6.24 4.90
CA ASN A 16 39.56 6.60 3.73
C ASN A 16 39.02 6.06 2.39
N SER A 17 37.78 5.56 2.35
CA SER A 17 37.24 4.92 1.16
C SER A 17 36.75 5.94 0.15
N ASN A 18 37.13 5.77 -1.13
CA ASN A 18 36.63 6.62 -2.20
C ASN A 18 35.26 6.13 -2.69
N PHE A 19 34.19 6.74 -2.18
CA PHE A 19 32.81 6.40 -2.52
C PHE A 19 32.50 6.54 -4.02
N SER A 20 33.06 7.56 -4.69
CA SER A 20 32.89 7.77 -6.14
C SER A 20 33.47 6.64 -6.97
N CYS A 21 34.65 6.12 -6.58
CA CYS A 21 35.26 4.96 -7.22
C CYS A 21 34.42 3.69 -7.04
N ILE A 22 33.83 3.50 -5.85
CA ILE A 22 32.91 2.39 -5.59
C ILE A 22 31.68 2.51 -6.51
N LEU A 23 31.02 3.67 -6.53
CA LEU A 23 29.86 3.91 -7.39
C LEU A 23 30.19 3.68 -8.88
N GLN A 24 31.37 4.12 -9.33
CA GLN A 24 31.83 3.90 -10.70
C GLN A 24 31.99 2.40 -11.01
N LYS A 25 32.58 1.61 -10.09
CA LYS A 25 32.68 0.15 -10.25
C LYS A 25 31.31 -0.51 -10.39
N PHE A 26 30.33 -0.10 -9.59
CA PHE A 26 28.95 -0.58 -9.72
C PHE A 26 28.34 -0.19 -11.07
N ASN A 27 28.50 1.06 -11.49
CA ASN A 27 27.99 1.57 -12.77
C ASN A 27 28.67 0.98 -14.01
N ASN A 28 29.88 0.44 -13.87
CA ASN A 28 30.60 -0.26 -14.94
C ASN A 28 30.24 -1.75 -15.04
N SER A 29 29.51 -2.31 -14.06
CA SER A 29 29.16 -3.73 -14.04
C SER A 29 28.19 -4.13 -15.15
N HIS A 30 27.29 -3.23 -15.56
CA HIS A 30 26.32 -3.50 -16.61
C HIS A 30 25.89 -2.21 -17.34
N PRO A 31 25.88 -2.17 -18.69
CA PRO A 31 25.62 -0.94 -19.44
C PRO A 31 24.20 -0.38 -19.24
N LEU A 32 23.22 -1.26 -18.97
CA LEU A 32 21.80 -0.88 -18.81
C LEU A 32 21.39 -0.58 -17.36
N ILE A 33 22.25 -0.82 -16.37
CA ILE A 33 21.92 -0.60 -14.96
C ILE A 33 22.73 0.59 -14.46
N LYS A 34 22.04 1.59 -13.92
CA LYS A 34 22.67 2.76 -13.30
C LYS A 34 22.33 2.79 -11.83
N PHE A 35 23.38 2.71 -11.02
CA PHE A 35 23.34 2.88 -9.58
C PHE A 35 23.47 4.35 -9.25
N THR A 36 22.66 4.78 -8.29
CA THR A 36 22.79 6.05 -7.57
C THR A 36 23.24 5.76 -6.15
N MET A 37 23.89 6.73 -5.52
CA MET A 37 24.38 6.61 -4.15
C MET A 37 23.91 7.80 -3.34
N GLU A 38 23.36 7.51 -2.17
CA GLU A 38 23.09 8.50 -1.14
C GLU A 38 24.17 8.38 -0.07
N LEU A 39 24.75 9.51 0.31
CA LEU A 39 25.74 9.58 1.38
C LEU A 39 25.06 9.99 2.68
N GLU A 40 25.67 9.61 3.78
CA GLU A 40 25.27 10.09 5.10
C GLU A 40 25.38 11.63 5.14
N ASN A 41 24.33 12.27 5.66
CA ASN A 41 24.27 13.71 5.85
C ASN A 41 23.80 14.02 7.28
N ASP A 42 24.50 14.90 7.99
CA ASP A 42 24.21 15.25 9.40
C ASP A 42 24.06 14.03 10.31
N LEU A 43 24.97 13.06 10.17
CA LEU A 43 24.97 11.77 10.88
C LEU A 43 23.71 10.92 10.63
N LYS A 44 23.00 11.18 9.52
CA LYS A 44 21.75 10.52 9.15
C LYS A 44 21.84 9.92 7.77
N ILE A 45 21.25 8.73 7.62
CA ILE A 45 21.07 8.10 6.33
C ILE A 45 19.72 7.37 6.29
N PRO A 46 18.87 7.61 5.28
CA PRO A 46 17.69 6.80 5.07
C PRO A 46 18.08 5.43 4.48
N PHE A 47 17.45 4.37 4.98
CA PHE A 47 17.50 3.05 4.36
C PHE A 47 16.13 2.40 4.45
N LEU A 48 15.53 2.11 3.29
CA LEU A 48 14.11 1.73 3.19
C LEU A 48 13.22 2.81 3.86
N ASP A 49 12.26 2.37 4.69
CA ASP A 49 11.37 3.25 5.45
C ASP A 49 11.96 3.67 6.82
N VAL A 50 13.28 3.53 7.02
CA VAL A 50 13.95 3.78 8.30
C VAL A 50 15.02 4.85 8.16
N GLU A 51 14.95 5.87 9.00
CA GLU A 51 15.99 6.87 9.18
C GLU A 51 16.96 6.35 10.25
N LEU A 52 18.20 6.11 9.85
CA LEU A 52 19.28 5.74 10.75
C LEU A 52 20.01 7.02 11.14
N THR A 53 20.21 7.25 12.45
CA THR A 53 21.08 8.31 12.96
C THR A 53 22.19 7.71 13.81
N LEU A 54 23.44 8.05 13.54
CA LEU A 54 24.55 7.71 14.42
C LEU A 54 24.52 8.60 15.66
N ARG A 55 24.59 7.99 16.84
CA ARG A 55 24.68 8.70 18.13
C ARG A 55 26.13 8.90 18.54
N ASP A 56 26.36 9.83 19.47
CA ASP A 56 27.69 10.11 20.03
C ASP A 56 28.32 8.89 20.73
N ASP A 57 27.50 7.97 21.23
CA ASP A 57 27.93 6.70 21.84
C ASP A 57 28.25 5.59 20.80
N GLY A 58 28.18 5.91 19.51
CA GLY A 58 28.39 4.97 18.40
C GLY A 58 27.20 4.04 18.12
N THR A 59 26.09 4.15 18.86
CA THR A 59 24.89 3.34 18.60
C THR A 59 23.98 3.98 17.53
N LEU A 60 23.16 3.16 16.88
CA LEU A 60 22.20 3.65 15.88
C LEU A 60 20.84 3.95 16.51
N ARG A 61 20.38 5.18 16.35
CA ARG A 61 18.98 5.55 16.53
C ARG A 61 18.20 5.21 15.25
N ARG A 62 17.04 4.56 15.42
CA ARG A 62 16.13 4.21 14.33
C ARG A 62 14.81 4.96 14.50
N CYS A 63 14.39 5.67 13.47
CA CYS A 63 13.10 6.36 13.39
C CYS A 63 12.47 6.08 12.01
N ILE A 64 11.18 6.36 11.82
CA ILE A 64 10.56 6.11 10.51
C ILE A 64 10.96 7.22 9.55
N HIS A 65 11.56 6.86 8.42
CA HIS A 65 11.80 7.80 7.33
C HIS A 65 10.52 8.01 6.54
N ARG A 66 10.18 9.27 6.27
CA ARG A 66 8.97 9.64 5.50
C ARG A 66 9.39 10.54 4.36
N LYS A 67 9.11 10.12 3.12
CA LYS A 67 9.29 10.99 1.95
C LYS A 67 8.33 12.19 2.05
N ARG A 68 8.73 13.36 1.57
CA ARG A 68 7.93 14.60 1.68
C ARG A 68 6.48 14.44 1.17
N MET A 69 6.28 13.65 0.12
CA MET A 69 4.96 13.40 -0.48
C MET A 69 4.04 12.46 0.33
N TRP A 70 4.56 11.78 1.35
CA TRP A 70 3.77 10.86 2.18
C TRP A 70 2.96 11.56 3.28
N ASN A 71 3.25 12.84 3.56
CA ASN A 71 2.67 13.55 4.70
C ASN A 71 1.16 13.83 4.58
N ASP A 72 0.54 13.56 3.42
CA ASP A 72 -0.82 13.98 3.08
C ASP A 72 -1.92 12.95 3.41
N GLY A 73 -1.70 12.09 4.42
CA GLY A 73 -2.82 11.37 5.02
C GLY A 73 -3.45 10.27 4.15
N GLN A 74 -2.68 9.57 3.32
CA GLN A 74 -3.12 8.42 2.50
C GLN A 74 -3.47 7.16 3.35
N LEU A 75 -4.28 7.32 4.38
CA LEU A 75 -4.84 6.22 5.16
C LEU A 75 -6.30 6.02 4.78
N THR A 76 -6.81 4.83 5.07
CA THR A 76 -8.24 4.57 4.92
C THR A 76 -9.04 5.47 5.86
N HIS A 77 -9.87 6.36 5.31
CA HIS A 77 -10.77 7.21 6.09
C HIS A 77 -11.72 6.40 6.99
N PHE A 78 -11.96 6.87 8.22
CA PHE A 78 -12.75 6.12 9.21
C PHE A 78 -14.20 5.87 8.77
N TYR A 79 -14.81 6.80 8.02
CA TYR A 79 -16.17 6.65 7.50
C TYR A 79 -16.24 5.95 6.14
N GLY A 80 -15.09 5.55 5.57
CA GLY A 80 -15.07 4.81 4.31
C GLY A 80 -15.80 3.45 4.41
N SER A 81 -16.32 2.99 3.28
CA SER A 81 -17.06 1.72 3.12
C SER A 81 -16.12 0.51 3.21
N ILE A 82 -15.51 0.31 4.37
CA ILE A 82 -14.55 -0.74 4.68
C ILE A 82 -14.89 -1.32 6.08
N PRO A 83 -14.81 -2.65 6.28
CA PRO A 83 -15.12 -3.28 7.57
C PRO A 83 -14.32 -2.70 8.74
N LEU A 84 -14.92 -2.59 9.92
CA LEU A 84 -14.23 -2.12 11.12
C LEU A 84 -12.99 -2.96 11.47
N SER A 85 -12.99 -4.26 11.15
CA SER A 85 -11.82 -5.12 11.38
C SER A 85 -10.60 -4.68 10.56
N ARG A 86 -10.79 -4.16 9.34
CA ARG A 86 -9.68 -3.65 8.51
C ARG A 86 -9.15 -2.32 9.06
N LYS A 87 -10.05 -1.44 9.53
CA LYS A 87 -9.69 -0.19 10.22
C LYS A 87 -8.89 -0.46 11.50
N ARG A 88 -9.28 -1.45 12.30
CA ARG A 88 -8.51 -1.90 13.48
C ARG A 88 -7.15 -2.49 13.09
N ALA A 89 -7.13 -3.32 12.05
CA ALA A 89 -5.90 -3.94 11.56
C ALA A 89 -4.89 -2.89 11.09
N LEU A 90 -5.34 -1.81 10.44
CA LEU A 90 -4.50 -0.68 10.06
C LEU A 90 -3.82 -0.06 11.29
N VAL A 91 -4.59 0.29 12.33
CA VAL A 91 -4.03 0.86 13.56
C VAL A 91 -3.04 -0.11 14.21
N SER A 92 -3.41 -1.38 14.34
CA SER A 92 -2.54 -2.41 14.93
C SER A 92 -1.25 -2.60 14.14
N ALA A 93 -1.31 -2.62 12.80
CA ALA A 93 -0.16 -2.80 11.92
C ALA A 93 0.81 -1.62 12.03
N LEU A 94 0.33 -0.38 11.91
CA LEU A 94 1.17 0.82 12.06
C LEU A 94 1.89 0.83 13.40
N THR A 95 1.14 0.56 14.48
CA THR A 95 1.68 0.56 15.83
C THR A 95 2.71 -0.56 16.04
N HIS A 96 2.44 -1.75 15.48
CA HIS A 96 3.37 -2.87 15.54
C HIS A 96 4.67 -2.57 14.80
N CYS A 97 4.60 -2.05 13.57
CA CYS A 97 5.77 -1.69 12.77
C CYS A 97 6.64 -0.66 13.50
N ILE A 98 6.04 0.41 14.02
CA ILE A 98 6.76 1.44 14.77
C ILE A 98 7.47 0.86 16.00
N ARG A 99 6.79 0.02 16.80
CA ARG A 99 7.40 -0.61 17.98
C ARG A 99 8.54 -1.57 17.63
N LYS A 100 8.46 -2.23 16.48
CA LYS A 100 9.47 -3.19 16.04
C LYS A 100 10.72 -2.49 15.50
N ILE A 101 10.54 -1.36 14.82
CA ILE A 101 11.61 -0.66 14.09
C ILE A 101 12.28 0.40 14.95
N CYS A 102 11.49 1.22 15.66
CA CYS A 102 11.99 2.45 16.26
C CYS A 102 12.75 2.20 17.55
N SER A 103 13.78 3.02 17.79
CA SER A 103 14.44 3.11 19.09
C SER A 103 13.51 3.75 20.13
N SER A 104 13.76 3.50 21.42
CA SER A 104 12.88 3.88 22.53
C SER A 104 12.63 5.39 22.64
N ASP A 105 13.65 6.19 22.34
CA ASP A 105 13.64 7.65 22.26
C ASP A 105 12.73 8.16 21.12
N CYS A 106 12.82 7.58 19.93
CA CYS A 106 11.97 7.97 18.80
C CYS A 106 10.51 7.48 18.94
N LEU A 107 10.30 6.36 19.65
CA LEU A 107 9.01 5.67 19.70
C LEU A 107 7.86 6.55 20.21
N LYS A 108 7.98 7.14 21.41
CA LYS A 108 6.86 7.86 22.04
C LYS A 108 6.76 9.30 21.56
N GLU A 109 7.88 10.00 21.52
CA GLU A 109 7.91 11.45 21.31
C GLU A 109 7.59 11.85 19.88
N ARG A 110 7.99 11.01 18.91
CA ARG A 110 7.84 11.30 17.48
C ARG A 110 6.82 10.39 16.81
N GLU A 111 7.04 9.08 16.90
CA GLU A 111 6.43 8.13 15.98
C GLU A 111 4.98 7.77 16.33
N LEU A 112 4.72 7.46 17.61
CA LEU A 112 3.35 7.18 18.06
C LEU A 112 2.47 8.42 18.02
N LEU A 113 3.02 9.60 18.35
CA LEU A 113 2.29 10.86 18.27
C LEU A 113 1.91 11.19 16.82
N PHE A 114 2.85 11.02 15.89
CA PHE A 114 2.59 11.17 14.46
C PHE A 114 1.44 10.27 13.99
N VAL A 115 1.46 8.98 14.35
CA VAL A 115 0.38 8.05 13.95
C VAL A 115 -0.97 8.42 14.56
N LYS A 116 -0.99 8.91 15.81
CA LYS A 116 -2.23 9.42 16.41
C LYS A 116 -2.78 10.61 15.60
N ASN A 117 -1.91 11.54 15.21
CA ASN A 117 -2.32 12.74 14.48
C ASN A 117 -2.86 12.42 13.08
N ILE A 118 -2.16 11.58 12.31
CA ILE A 118 -2.61 11.21 10.95
C ILE A 118 -3.90 10.36 10.96
N LEU A 119 -4.10 9.53 11.99
CA LEU A 119 -5.35 8.80 12.18
C LEU A 119 -6.48 9.75 12.59
N ALA A 120 -6.22 10.75 13.45
CA ALA A 120 -7.19 11.77 13.81
C ALA A 120 -7.63 12.61 12.60
N GLN A 121 -6.69 12.99 11.72
CA GLN A 121 -6.96 13.64 10.44
C GLN A 121 -7.86 12.78 9.53
N ASN A 122 -7.76 11.46 9.64
CA ASN A 122 -8.61 10.49 8.93
C ASN A 122 -9.91 10.13 9.69
N CYS A 123 -10.33 10.97 10.63
CA CYS A 123 -11.53 10.84 11.45
C CYS A 123 -11.59 9.60 12.36
N TYR A 124 -10.45 9.01 12.71
CA TYR A 124 -10.43 7.94 13.71
C TYR A 124 -10.64 8.54 15.10
N LEU A 125 -11.60 7.97 15.84
CA LEU A 125 -11.86 8.36 17.23
C LEU A 125 -10.66 7.99 18.12
N THR A 126 -10.22 8.90 18.99
CA THR A 126 -9.08 8.69 19.91
C THR A 126 -9.23 7.41 20.72
N ARG A 127 -10.41 7.17 21.31
CA ARG A 127 -10.72 5.93 22.06
C ARG A 127 -10.56 4.65 21.24
N PHE A 128 -10.83 4.70 19.95
CA PHE A 128 -10.68 3.56 19.04
C PHE A 128 -9.19 3.29 18.79
N VAL A 129 -8.43 4.34 18.47
CA VAL A 129 -6.99 4.26 18.23
C VAL A 129 -6.26 3.77 19.46
N GLU A 130 -6.49 4.37 20.63
CA GLU A 130 -5.80 4.02 21.86
C GLU A 130 -6.05 2.59 22.30
N LYS A 131 -7.27 2.08 22.10
CA LYS A 131 -7.60 0.68 22.38
C LYS A 131 -6.76 -0.27 21.53
N ASP A 132 -6.69 -0.02 20.22
CA ASP A 132 -5.97 -0.90 19.28
C ASP A 132 -4.45 -0.65 19.25
N MET A 133 -3.99 0.48 19.78
CA MET A 133 -2.57 0.75 20.01
C MET A 133 -2.02 -0.02 21.20
N LYS A 134 -2.82 -0.47 22.17
CA LYS A 134 -2.29 -1.20 23.34
C LYS A 134 -1.58 -2.49 22.92
N PRO A 135 -0.45 -2.86 23.55
CA PRO A 135 0.17 -4.16 23.33
C PRO A 135 -0.86 -5.27 23.63
N LYS A 136 -1.04 -6.18 22.68
CA LYS A 136 -1.87 -7.36 22.89
C LYS A 136 -0.98 -8.45 23.48
N PRO A 137 -1.42 -9.17 24.53
CA PRO A 137 -0.66 -10.28 25.07
C PRO A 137 -0.43 -11.33 23.97
N LYS A 138 0.74 -11.96 23.97
CA LYS A 138 0.95 -13.16 23.17
C LYS A 138 -0.08 -14.18 23.62
N ARG A 139 -0.83 -14.73 22.67
CA ARG A 139 -1.71 -15.85 22.97
C ARG A 139 -0.81 -17.08 23.11
N GLU A 140 -0.81 -17.71 24.28
CA GLU A 140 -0.15 -19.00 24.46
C GLU A 140 -0.80 -19.99 23.49
N GLU A 141 0.02 -20.60 22.64
CA GLU A 141 -0.44 -21.69 21.77
C GLU A 141 -0.57 -22.91 22.66
N CYS A 142 -1.80 -23.39 22.85
CA CYS A 142 -2.02 -24.70 23.46
C CYS A 142 -1.63 -25.77 22.42
N ASP A 143 -0.86 -26.78 22.82
CA ASP A 143 -0.45 -27.95 22.02
C ASP A 143 -1.62 -28.91 21.66
N SER A 144 -2.77 -28.35 21.34
CA SER A 144 -3.93 -29.09 20.87
C SER A 144 -3.82 -29.36 19.37
N ALA A 145 -4.30 -30.53 18.93
CA ALA A 145 -4.34 -30.89 17.52
C ALA A 145 -4.99 -29.77 16.67
N PRO A 146 -4.42 -29.45 15.48
CA PRO A 146 -4.92 -28.35 14.66
C PRO A 146 -6.33 -28.64 14.17
N LYS A 147 -7.31 -27.91 14.70
CA LYS A 147 -8.69 -27.96 14.21
C LYS A 147 -8.79 -27.27 12.85
N LYS A 148 -9.38 -27.94 11.86
CA LYS A 148 -9.63 -27.35 10.53
C LYS A 148 -10.61 -26.18 10.66
N THR A 149 -10.11 -24.96 10.50
CA THR A 149 -10.95 -23.75 10.55
C THR A 149 -11.83 -23.68 9.30
N LEU A 150 -13.15 -23.55 9.49
CA LEU A 150 -14.11 -23.32 8.42
C LEU A 150 -14.36 -21.82 8.25
N TYR A 151 -14.58 -21.37 7.01
CA TYR A 151 -14.82 -19.96 6.73
C TYR A 151 -16.18 -19.76 6.08
N MET A 152 -17.01 -18.90 6.68
CA MET A 152 -18.26 -18.42 6.10
C MET A 152 -17.98 -17.06 5.46
N ASN A 153 -18.05 -16.98 4.14
CA ASN A 153 -17.81 -15.75 3.39
C ASN A 153 -19.12 -14.98 3.19
N LEU A 154 -19.12 -13.69 3.53
CA LEU A 154 -20.22 -12.76 3.33
C LEU A 154 -19.75 -11.57 2.49
N ASN A 155 -20.62 -11.05 1.64
CA ASN A 155 -20.31 -9.82 0.90
C ASN A 155 -20.39 -8.61 1.84
N PHE A 156 -19.39 -7.73 1.75
CA PHE A 156 -19.41 -6.48 2.49
C PHE A 156 -20.33 -5.47 1.80
N MET A 157 -21.50 -5.26 2.38
CA MET A 157 -22.54 -4.35 1.84
C MET A 157 -22.39 -2.88 2.30
N GLY A 158 -21.32 -2.53 3.03
CA GLY A 158 -21.15 -1.19 3.59
C GLY A 158 -21.98 -0.94 4.86
N GLY A 159 -21.62 0.14 5.58
CA GLY A 159 -22.36 0.61 6.75
C GLY A 159 -22.17 -0.19 8.04
N SER A 160 -22.75 0.33 9.12
CA SER A 160 -22.67 -0.24 10.48
C SER A 160 -23.46 -1.54 10.65
N ALA A 161 -24.49 -1.76 9.83
CA ALA A 161 -25.33 -2.96 9.85
C ALA A 161 -24.52 -4.24 9.59
N VAL A 162 -23.52 -4.16 8.72
CA VAL A 162 -22.65 -5.29 8.37
C VAL A 162 -21.80 -5.72 9.56
N ASP A 163 -21.30 -4.78 10.37
CA ASP A 163 -20.57 -5.10 11.60
C ASP A 163 -21.47 -5.71 12.68
N ILE A 164 -22.73 -5.25 12.79
CA ILE A 164 -23.72 -5.84 13.69
C ILE A 164 -24.04 -7.28 13.27
N LEU A 165 -24.25 -7.50 11.96
CA LEU A 165 -24.50 -8.81 11.38
C LEU A 165 -23.33 -9.76 11.67
N LYS A 166 -22.09 -9.30 11.42
CA LYS A 166 -20.88 -10.07 11.76
C LYS A 166 -20.88 -10.49 13.23
N ARG A 167 -21.16 -9.55 14.13
CA ARG A 167 -21.15 -9.81 15.57
C ARG A 167 -22.19 -10.85 15.96
N ARG A 168 -23.42 -10.72 15.45
CA ARG A 168 -24.51 -11.66 15.72
C ARG A 168 -24.18 -13.06 15.21
N ILE A 169 -23.77 -13.19 13.94
CA ILE A 169 -23.39 -14.49 13.35
C ILE A 169 -22.20 -15.09 14.11
N SER A 170 -21.18 -14.29 14.41
CA SER A 170 -20.02 -14.77 15.17
C SER A 170 -20.41 -15.25 16.58
N CYS A 171 -21.37 -14.60 17.23
CA CYS A 171 -21.90 -15.07 18.51
C CYS A 171 -22.64 -16.40 18.36
N CYS A 172 -23.47 -16.57 17.33
CA CYS A 172 -24.16 -17.84 17.08
C CYS A 172 -23.16 -18.97 16.79
N LEU A 173 -22.20 -18.75 15.89
CA LEU A 173 -21.21 -19.76 15.51
C LEU A 173 -20.36 -20.24 16.68
N LYS A 174 -20.09 -19.39 17.68
CA LYS A 174 -19.37 -19.84 18.90
C LYS A 174 -20.08 -21.00 19.60
N TRP A 175 -21.41 -21.07 19.52
CA TRP A 175 -22.22 -22.11 20.16
C TRP A 175 -22.45 -23.30 19.24
N THR A 176 -22.66 -23.07 17.95
CA THR A 176 -23.06 -24.13 17.00
C THR A 176 -21.87 -24.80 16.30
N SER A 177 -20.82 -24.04 16.00
CA SER A 177 -19.67 -24.51 15.21
C SER A 177 -18.43 -23.67 15.53
N PRO A 178 -17.71 -24.00 16.63
CA PRO A 178 -16.56 -23.23 17.10
C PRO A 178 -15.42 -23.14 16.05
N GLU A 179 -15.36 -24.10 15.13
CA GLU A 179 -14.40 -24.12 14.02
C GLU A 179 -14.71 -23.08 12.94
N ALA A 180 -15.94 -22.56 12.86
CA ALA A 180 -16.38 -21.65 11.81
C ALA A 180 -16.10 -20.17 12.13
N LYS A 181 -15.57 -19.43 11.15
CA LYS A 181 -15.27 -17.99 11.25
C LYS A 181 -15.94 -17.21 10.11
N VAL A 182 -16.52 -16.06 10.45
CA VAL A 182 -17.12 -15.14 9.48
C VAL A 182 -16.05 -14.25 8.85
N MET A 183 -15.97 -14.26 7.52
CA MET A 183 -15.16 -13.34 6.73
C MET A 183 -16.03 -12.47 5.84
N PHE A 184 -15.55 -11.25 5.60
CA PHE A 184 -16.15 -10.36 4.61
C PHE A 184 -15.26 -10.31 3.37
N SER A 185 -15.87 -10.47 2.22
CA SER A 185 -15.24 -10.20 0.94
C SER A 185 -15.82 -8.94 0.30
N SER A 186 -14.95 -8.19 -0.36
CA SER A 186 -15.28 -6.95 -1.07
C SER A 186 -15.21 -7.24 -2.56
N HIS A 187 -16.01 -8.18 -3.04
CA HIS A 187 -16.18 -8.38 -4.47
C HIS A 187 -17.29 -7.44 -4.97
N PRO A 188 -17.11 -6.80 -6.13
CA PRO A 188 -18.23 -6.11 -6.77
C PRO A 188 -19.35 -7.13 -6.99
N ILE A 189 -20.53 -6.85 -6.44
CA ILE A 189 -21.72 -7.72 -6.57
C ILE A 189 -22.19 -7.76 -8.02
N LEU A 190 -21.88 -6.70 -8.76
CA LEU A 190 -22.00 -6.64 -10.20
C LEU A 190 -20.67 -7.08 -10.79
N LEU A 191 -20.63 -8.30 -11.34
CA LEU A 191 -19.75 -8.55 -12.47
C LEU A 191 -20.08 -7.45 -13.48
N ASN A 192 -19.12 -6.58 -13.80
CA ASN A 192 -19.20 -5.70 -14.96
C ASN A 192 -19.20 -6.60 -16.22
N ASN A 193 -20.29 -7.30 -16.47
CA ASN A 193 -20.60 -7.89 -17.76
C ASN A 193 -21.32 -6.85 -18.65
N ALA A 194 -21.51 -5.63 -18.16
CA ALA A 194 -21.82 -4.47 -18.99
C ALA A 194 -20.52 -3.93 -19.61
N GLU A 195 -19.82 -4.76 -20.38
CA GLU A 195 -19.36 -4.22 -21.64
C GLU A 195 -20.63 -4.03 -22.46
N ASP A 196 -21.31 -2.89 -22.29
CA ASP A 196 -22.14 -2.40 -23.37
C ASP A 196 -21.20 -2.39 -24.57
N LYS A 197 -21.43 -3.30 -25.54
CA LYS A 197 -20.73 -3.25 -26.83
C LYS A 197 -21.13 -1.92 -27.43
N LEU A 198 -20.38 -0.87 -27.09
CA LEU A 198 -20.52 0.44 -27.68
C LEU A 198 -20.41 0.20 -29.18
N SER A 199 -21.42 0.64 -29.93
CA SER A 199 -21.38 0.61 -31.38
C SER A 199 -20.01 1.12 -31.85
N HIS A 200 -19.43 0.52 -32.89
CA HIS A 200 -18.08 0.86 -33.37
C HIS A 200 -17.87 2.37 -33.58
N MET A 201 -18.95 3.11 -33.86
CA MET A 201 -18.94 4.56 -34.04
C MET A 201 -18.71 5.36 -32.75
N ILE A 202 -18.99 4.78 -31.59
CA ILE A 202 -18.94 5.41 -30.26
C ILE A 202 -17.71 4.95 -29.46
N SER A 203 -17.07 3.84 -29.85
CA SER A 203 -15.92 3.28 -29.13
C SER A 203 -14.76 4.28 -29.03
N PRO A 204 -14.39 4.74 -27.82
CA PRO A 204 -13.14 5.46 -27.62
C PRO A 204 -12.01 4.46 -27.72
N VAL A 205 -11.02 4.73 -28.58
CA VAL A 205 -9.90 3.81 -28.91
C VAL A 205 -10.30 2.71 -29.89
N CYS A 206 -10.12 2.96 -31.18
CA CYS A 206 -10.29 1.95 -32.24
C CYS A 206 -9.26 2.11 -33.37
N MET A 207 -9.03 1.01 -34.09
CA MET A 207 -8.33 1.01 -35.37
C MET A 207 -9.37 1.12 -36.50
N TYR A 208 -9.11 1.96 -37.49
CA TYR A 208 -10.02 2.15 -38.61
C TYR A 208 -9.27 2.29 -39.93
N GLN A 209 -9.91 1.90 -41.03
CA GLN A 209 -9.42 2.10 -42.39
C GLN A 209 -10.31 3.15 -43.07
N PHE A 210 -9.69 4.21 -43.58
CA PHE A 210 -10.34 5.20 -44.43
C PHE A 210 -9.91 4.99 -45.88
N THR A 211 -10.85 5.14 -46.82
CA THR A 211 -10.58 5.11 -48.26
C THR A 211 -11.04 6.42 -48.84
N CYS A 212 -10.15 7.18 -49.48
CA CYS A 212 -10.52 8.46 -50.09
C CYS A 212 -11.21 8.25 -51.44
N SER A 213 -11.79 9.32 -51.99
CA SER A 213 -12.45 9.32 -53.32
C SER A 213 -11.54 8.89 -54.46
N TYR A 214 -10.22 9.12 -54.35
CA TYR A 214 -9.21 8.67 -55.31
C TYR A 214 -8.73 7.22 -55.07
N GLY A 215 -9.36 6.49 -54.15
CA GLY A 215 -9.07 5.07 -53.88
C GLY A 215 -7.88 4.79 -52.95
N ALA A 216 -7.18 5.83 -52.48
CA ALA A 216 -6.08 5.67 -51.52
C ALA A 216 -6.61 5.23 -50.14
N LYS A 217 -5.92 4.27 -49.51
CA LYS A 217 -6.31 3.68 -48.21
C LYS A 217 -5.36 4.13 -47.10
N TYR A 218 -5.92 4.51 -45.96
CA TYR A 218 -5.20 4.90 -44.74
C TYR A 218 -5.70 4.07 -43.56
N ILE A 219 -4.80 3.48 -42.78
CA ILE A 219 -5.13 2.80 -41.52
C ILE A 219 -4.64 3.67 -40.37
N GLY A 220 -5.56 4.05 -39.48
CA GLY A 220 -5.30 4.94 -38.37
C GLY A 220 -5.76 4.37 -37.04
N ARG A 221 -5.11 4.81 -35.96
CA ARG A 221 -5.58 4.62 -34.59
C ARG A 221 -6.28 5.89 -34.14
N CYS A 222 -7.54 5.79 -33.73
CA CYS A 222 -8.27 6.91 -33.15
C CYS A 222 -8.36 6.73 -31.62
N MET A 223 -7.91 7.71 -30.84
CA MET A 223 -8.11 7.74 -29.38
C MET A 223 -9.40 8.47 -28.96
N ARG A 224 -10.14 9.00 -29.92
CA ARG A 224 -11.42 9.72 -29.74
C ARG A 224 -12.57 8.90 -30.35
N VAL A 225 -13.80 9.40 -30.21
CA VAL A 225 -14.99 8.81 -30.83
C VAL A 225 -14.82 8.77 -32.36
N LEU A 226 -15.00 7.59 -32.97
CA LEU A 226 -14.75 7.36 -34.40
C LEU A 226 -15.58 8.29 -35.29
N SER A 227 -16.85 8.57 -34.93
CA SER A 227 -17.71 9.47 -35.71
C SER A 227 -17.10 10.87 -35.94
N LYS A 228 -16.45 11.45 -34.92
CA LYS A 228 -15.74 12.73 -35.04
C LYS A 228 -14.52 12.62 -35.95
N ARG A 229 -13.81 11.49 -35.90
CA ARG A 229 -12.63 11.27 -36.72
C ARG A 229 -12.98 11.05 -38.20
N VAL A 230 -14.15 10.50 -38.50
CA VAL A 230 -14.66 10.35 -39.87
C VAL A 230 -14.94 11.73 -40.49
N THR A 231 -15.54 12.66 -39.74
CA THR A 231 -15.81 14.01 -40.26
C THR A 231 -14.54 14.81 -40.57
N GLU A 232 -13.44 14.57 -39.84
CA GLU A 232 -12.14 15.23 -40.08
C GLU A 232 -11.47 14.80 -41.40
N HIS A 233 -11.86 13.67 -41.99
CA HIS A 233 -11.33 13.22 -43.28
C HIS A 233 -11.99 13.89 -44.48
N TYR A 234 -13.13 14.54 -44.27
CA TYR A 234 -13.77 15.35 -45.30
C TYR A 234 -13.33 16.81 -45.09
N PRO A 235 -12.62 17.42 -46.05
CA PRO A 235 -12.32 18.85 -45.98
C PRO A 235 -13.63 19.64 -45.96
N ALA A 236 -13.65 20.72 -45.18
CA ALA A 236 -14.80 21.63 -45.09
C ALA A 236 -15.11 22.31 -46.43
#